data_AF-A0A932MYU6-F1
#
_entry.id   AF-A0A932MYU6-F1
#
_cell.length_a   1.000
_cell.length_b   1.000
_cell.length_c   1.000
_cell.angle_alpha   90.00
_cell.angle_beta   90.00
_cell.angle_gamma   90.00
#
_symmetry.space_group_name_H-M   'P 1'
#
loop_
_entity.id
_entity.type
_entity.pdbx_description
1 polymer ?
#
loop_
_entity_poly.entity_id
_entity_poly.type
_entity_poly.pdbx_seq_one_letter_code
_entity_poly.pdbx_strand_id
1 'polypeptide(L)'
;MPRHSESAFETVIEHHLLGCGYVGVSRDGFDRERAIFPVAVLEFIRATQPKEWMKLEALHGTRTGEQILADLCKWMDANGSLATLRHGFKCYGRTLHVAYFKAAHELNPELEERYGKNRLGLTRQLHFSQRSEKSLDVVLSLNGIPIATLELKNAMTGQTAEDARRQYKQDRDPREAIFEFKRRTLVHFAVDTDAVLMTTRLAGNATQFLPFNRGEKGGAGNPADPSGRSYRTAYLWEEVLARDSLLDLLARFLHLQVDEKRDDQGRKINTEQMVFPRYHQLQAVRYL
;
A
#
# COMPACT_ATOMS: atom_id res chain seq x y z
N MET A 1 15.78 -28.14 -10.31
CA MET A 1 14.74 -28.61 -9.37
C MET A 1 13.48 -27.80 -9.59
N PRO A 2 12.27 -28.40 -9.58
CA PRO A 2 11.06 -27.69 -9.98
C PRO A 2 10.68 -26.63 -8.93
N ARG A 3 10.65 -25.35 -9.34
CA ARG A 3 10.21 -24.19 -8.55
C ARG A 3 8.66 -24.16 -8.46
N HIS A 4 8.05 -25.18 -7.89
CA HIS A 4 6.59 -25.23 -7.70
C HIS A 4 6.22 -25.03 -6.24
N SER A 5 6.32 -23.79 -5.78
CA SER A 5 5.75 -23.35 -4.50
C SER A 5 5.39 -21.86 -4.62
N GLU A 6 4.51 -21.36 -3.75
CA GLU A 6 4.16 -19.93 -3.63
C GLU A 6 5.42 -19.04 -3.60
N SER A 7 6.53 -19.53 -3.04
CA SER A 7 7.84 -18.87 -3.03
C SER A 7 8.39 -18.53 -4.42
N ALA A 8 8.11 -19.34 -5.44
CA ALA A 8 8.50 -19.04 -6.81
C ALA A 8 7.70 -17.87 -7.38
N PHE A 9 6.41 -17.78 -7.04
CA PHE A 9 5.54 -16.69 -7.46
C PHE A 9 5.94 -15.37 -6.78
N GLU A 10 6.20 -15.39 -5.47
CA GLU A 10 6.80 -14.26 -4.75
C GLU A 10 8.11 -13.79 -5.38
N THR A 11 9.00 -14.73 -5.74
CA THR A 11 10.32 -14.41 -6.32
C THR A 11 10.20 -13.70 -7.66
N VAL A 12 9.20 -14.06 -8.49
CA VAL A 12 8.97 -13.38 -9.78
C VAL A 12 8.54 -11.93 -9.56
N ILE A 13 7.58 -11.69 -8.65
CA ILE A 13 7.09 -10.34 -8.34
C ILE A 13 8.21 -9.49 -7.71
N GLU A 14 8.95 -10.05 -6.76
CA GLU A 14 10.09 -9.38 -6.13
C GLU A 14 11.15 -9.01 -7.17
N HIS A 15 11.58 -9.96 -8.00
CA HIS A 15 12.59 -9.70 -9.02
C HIS A 15 12.16 -8.59 -9.98
N HIS A 16 10.90 -8.60 -10.43
CA HIS A 16 10.39 -7.55 -11.31
C HIS A 16 10.38 -6.19 -10.63
N LEU A 17 9.75 -6.07 -9.45
CA LEU A 17 9.60 -4.78 -8.78
C LEU A 17 10.95 -4.18 -8.38
N LEU A 18 11.88 -5.00 -7.87
CA LEU A 18 13.24 -4.56 -7.56
C LEU A 18 14.01 -4.10 -8.82
N GLY A 19 13.79 -4.76 -9.96
CA GLY A 19 14.32 -4.32 -11.26
C GLY A 19 13.70 -3.01 -11.77
N CYS A 20 12.54 -2.62 -11.25
CA CYS A 20 11.76 -1.46 -11.69
C CYS A 20 11.65 -0.35 -10.64
N GLY A 21 12.67 -0.18 -9.80
CA GLY A 21 12.83 0.97 -8.91
C GLY A 21 12.25 0.81 -7.51
N TYR A 22 11.81 -0.39 -7.13
CA TYR A 22 11.60 -0.73 -5.72
C TYR A 22 12.92 -1.07 -5.03
N VAL A 23 12.92 -0.96 -3.71
CA VAL A 23 14.01 -1.43 -2.86
C VAL A 23 13.52 -2.55 -1.95
N GLY A 24 14.36 -3.55 -1.71
CA GLY A 24 14.09 -4.57 -0.70
C GLY A 24 14.18 -3.97 0.69
N VAL A 25 13.17 -4.17 1.52
CA VAL A 25 13.14 -3.69 2.91
C VAL A 25 13.07 -4.88 3.85
N SER A 26 14.02 -4.97 4.78
CA SER A 26 14.07 -6.07 5.75
C SER A 26 12.81 -6.09 6.62
N ARG A 27 12.24 -7.28 6.79
CA ARG A 27 11.11 -7.53 7.69
C ARG A 27 11.44 -7.21 9.15
N ASP A 28 12.71 -7.32 9.54
CA ASP A 28 13.17 -7.06 10.92
C ASP A 28 13.15 -5.57 11.26
N GLY A 29 13.12 -4.71 10.23
CA GLY A 29 12.96 -3.27 10.40
C GLY A 29 11.51 -2.83 10.60
N PHE A 30 10.54 -3.75 10.66
CA PHE A 30 9.14 -3.43 10.84
C PHE A 30 8.78 -3.32 12.32
N ASP A 31 8.24 -2.17 12.71
CA ASP A 31 7.66 -1.96 14.02
C ASP A 31 6.23 -2.52 14.02
N ARG A 32 6.04 -3.68 14.67
CA ARG A 32 4.74 -4.37 14.74
C ARG A 32 3.69 -3.60 15.54
N GLU A 33 4.09 -2.70 16.44
CA GLU A 33 3.16 -1.88 17.23
C GLU A 33 2.64 -0.70 16.40
N ARG A 34 3.56 0.04 15.78
CA ARG A 34 3.23 1.20 14.96
C ARG A 34 2.73 0.83 13.57
N ALA A 35 2.99 -0.41 13.14
CA ALA A 35 2.74 -0.95 11.82
C ALA A 35 3.39 -0.11 10.70
N ILE A 36 4.67 0.25 10.86
CA ILE A 36 5.49 0.99 9.89
C ILE A 36 6.96 0.52 9.92
N PHE A 37 7.75 0.96 8.94
CA PHE A 37 9.21 0.84 8.95
C PHE A 37 9.84 2.16 9.43
N PRO A 38 10.08 2.34 10.74
CA PRO A 38 10.46 3.64 11.32
C PRO A 38 11.75 4.21 10.74
N VAL A 39 12.75 3.38 10.48
CA VAL A 39 14.03 3.82 9.91
C VAL A 39 13.82 4.43 8.52
N ALA A 40 13.05 3.77 7.65
CA ALA A 40 12.77 4.26 6.31
C ALA A 40 12.00 5.60 6.32
N VAL A 41 11.06 5.78 7.26
CA VAL A 41 10.36 7.05 7.46
C VAL A 41 11.33 8.17 7.85
N LEU A 42 12.17 7.93 8.86
CA LEU A 42 13.10 8.94 9.37
C LEU A 42 14.17 9.31 8.36
N GLU A 43 14.72 8.33 7.63
CA GLU A 43 15.68 8.57 6.56
C GLU A 43 15.09 9.45 5.46
N PHE A 44 13.86 9.16 5.04
CA PHE A 44 13.19 9.96 4.01
C PHE A 44 12.96 11.40 4.46
N ILE A 45 12.46 11.61 5.68
CA ILE A 45 12.23 12.96 6.23
C ILE A 45 13.57 13.71 6.34
N ARG A 46 14.62 13.08 6.87
CA ARG A 46 15.95 13.70 7.00
C ARG A 46 16.54 14.08 5.64
N ALA A 47 16.40 13.23 4.62
CA ALA A 47 16.94 13.45 3.29
C ALA A 47 16.17 14.52 2.48
N THR A 48 14.88 14.68 2.72
CA THR A 48 14.02 15.60 1.96
C THR A 48 13.78 16.94 2.66
N GLN A 49 13.84 16.95 4.00
CA GLN A 49 13.47 18.10 4.83
C GLN A 49 14.55 18.42 5.88
N PRO A 50 15.84 18.55 5.51
CA PRO A 50 16.93 18.73 6.47
C PRO A 50 16.79 20.00 7.32
N LYS A 51 16.22 21.07 6.76
CA LYS A 51 15.96 22.32 7.48
C LYS A 51 14.96 22.14 8.62
N GLU A 52 13.88 21.39 8.40
CA GLU A 52 12.89 21.14 9.45
C GLU A 52 13.40 20.10 10.44
N TRP A 53 14.18 19.10 9.98
CA TRP A 53 14.87 18.15 10.86
C TRP A 53 15.75 18.86 11.88
N MET A 54 16.67 19.75 11.43
CA MET A 54 17.57 20.49 12.33
C MET A 54 16.82 21.32 13.37
N LYS A 55 15.69 21.92 13.00
CA LYS A 55 14.86 22.68 13.94
C LYS A 55 14.21 21.79 15.00
N LEU A 56 13.78 20.59 14.64
CA LEU A 56 13.23 19.61 15.59
C LEU A 56 14.34 18.99 16.46
N GLU A 57 15.53 18.78 15.89
CA GLU A 57 16.72 18.29 16.60
C GLU A 57 17.21 19.30 17.64
N ALA A 58 17.16 20.59 17.35
CA ALA A 58 17.43 21.64 18.34
C ALA A 58 16.47 21.62 19.54
N LEU A 59 15.24 21.12 19.37
CA LEU A 59 14.21 21.06 20.42
C LEU A 59 14.24 19.74 21.21
N HIS A 60 14.48 18.61 20.53
CA HIS A 60 14.31 17.27 21.10
C HIS A 60 15.60 16.46 21.21
N GLY A 61 16.70 16.91 20.58
CA GLY A 61 17.99 16.22 20.56
C GLY A 61 17.86 14.78 20.08
N THR A 62 18.36 13.82 20.87
CA THR A 62 18.31 12.40 20.54
C THR A 62 16.89 11.82 20.45
N ARG A 63 15.88 12.51 20.98
CA ARG A 63 14.47 12.07 20.94
C ARG A 63 13.71 12.52 19.69
N THR A 64 14.35 13.27 18.78
CA THR A 64 13.67 13.81 17.58
C THR A 64 13.02 12.74 16.72
N GLY A 65 13.72 11.64 16.45
CA GLY A 65 13.16 10.55 15.63
C GLY A 65 11.92 9.93 16.27
N GLU A 66 11.98 9.65 17.56
CA GLU A 66 10.88 9.06 18.31
C GLU A 66 9.66 10.00 18.35
N GLN A 67 9.87 11.29 18.56
CA GLN A 67 8.80 12.29 18.56
C GLN A 67 8.13 12.41 17.18
N ILE A 68 8.92 12.44 16.11
CA ILE A 68 8.42 12.47 14.72
C ILE A 68 7.54 11.24 14.44
N LEU A 69 7.98 10.05 14.85
CA LEU A 69 7.23 8.81 14.64
C LEU A 69 5.94 8.79 15.47
N ALA A 70 5.98 9.26 16.71
CA ALA A 70 4.79 9.36 17.56
C ALA A 70 3.73 10.29 16.95
N ASP A 71 4.15 11.48 16.50
CA ASP A 71 3.25 12.44 15.85
C ASP A 71 2.72 11.93 14.50
N LEU A 72 3.57 11.24 13.73
CA LEU A 72 3.16 10.60 12.47
C LEU A 72 2.08 9.55 12.71
N CYS A 73 2.31 8.62 13.64
CA CYS A 73 1.36 7.56 13.96
C CYS A 73 0.05 8.14 14.46
N LYS A 74 0.10 9.09 15.42
CA LYS A 74 -1.08 9.79 15.91
C LYS A 74 -1.86 10.49 14.79
N TRP A 75 -1.16 11.11 13.84
CA TRP A 75 -1.80 11.77 12.71
C TRP A 75 -2.44 10.79 11.73
N MET A 76 -1.76 9.69 11.38
CA MET A 76 -2.32 8.62 10.54
C MET A 76 -3.53 7.94 11.21
N ASP A 77 -3.52 7.81 12.53
CA ASP A 77 -4.61 7.21 13.28
C ASP A 77 -5.88 8.07 13.25
N ALA A 78 -5.71 9.39 13.27
CA ALA A 78 -6.81 10.34 13.17
C ALA A 78 -7.28 10.58 11.73
N ASN A 79 -6.36 10.71 10.78
CA ASN A 79 -6.65 11.22 9.43
C ASN A 79 -6.53 10.15 8.32
N GLY A 80 -5.92 9.02 8.62
CA GLY A 80 -5.59 7.97 7.65
C GLY A 80 -4.27 8.20 6.90
N SER A 81 -3.68 7.11 6.41
CA SER A 81 -2.41 7.11 5.69
C SER A 81 -2.49 7.85 4.36
N LEU A 82 -3.59 7.72 3.61
CA LEU A 82 -3.74 8.41 2.32
C LEU A 82 -3.66 9.94 2.45
N ALA A 83 -4.40 10.51 3.42
CA ALA A 83 -4.35 11.94 3.70
C ALA A 83 -2.95 12.37 4.16
N THR A 84 -2.31 11.55 5.01
CA THR A 84 -0.96 11.80 5.51
C THR A 84 0.09 11.78 4.40
N LEU A 85 0.00 10.83 3.46
CA LEU A 85 0.87 10.75 2.30
C LEU A 85 0.74 11.99 1.42
N ARG A 86 -0.50 12.45 1.17
CA ARG A 86 -0.78 13.61 0.30
C ARG A 86 -0.42 14.95 0.92
N HIS A 87 -0.66 15.12 2.22
CA HIS A 87 -0.65 16.44 2.86
C HIS A 87 0.39 16.57 3.98
N GLY A 88 1.05 15.47 4.35
CA GLY A 88 1.95 15.42 5.49
C GLY A 88 1.20 15.36 6.82
N PHE A 89 1.94 15.60 7.90
CA PHE A 89 1.44 15.63 9.27
C PHE A 89 2.10 16.76 10.07
N LYS A 90 1.48 17.13 11.20
CA LYS A 90 2.03 18.16 12.09
C LYS A 90 2.92 17.55 13.17
N CYS A 91 4.12 18.10 13.32
CA CYS A 91 5.06 17.83 14.41
C CYS A 91 5.54 19.17 14.97
N TYR A 92 5.16 19.51 16.20
CA TYR A 92 5.54 20.78 16.87
C TYR A 92 5.33 22.04 16.02
N GLY A 93 4.12 22.18 15.46
CA GLY A 93 3.73 23.33 14.63
C GLY A 93 4.25 23.30 13.18
N ARG A 94 5.13 22.35 12.85
CA ARG A 94 5.72 22.17 11.50
C ARG A 94 4.93 21.12 10.73
N THR A 95 4.77 21.32 9.42
CA THR A 95 4.28 20.25 8.54
C THR A 95 5.47 19.46 8.02
N LEU A 96 5.48 18.16 8.27
CA LEU A 96 6.43 17.22 7.67
C LEU A 96 5.71 16.37 6.62
N HIS A 97 6.37 16.12 5.50
CA HIS A 97 5.88 15.26 4.43
C HIS A 97 6.55 13.89 4.47
N VAL A 98 5.77 12.85 4.20
CA VAL A 98 6.23 11.45 4.12
C VAL A 98 6.16 10.89 2.69
N ALA A 99 5.70 11.69 1.74
CA ALA A 99 5.77 11.45 0.30
C ALA A 99 5.70 12.77 -0.46
N TYR A 100 6.20 12.78 -1.69
CA TYR A 100 6.01 13.87 -2.64
C TYR A 100 5.39 13.33 -3.93
N PHE A 101 4.52 14.08 -4.58
CA PHE A 101 3.86 13.64 -5.82
C PHE A 101 4.10 14.67 -6.92
N LYS A 102 4.01 14.25 -8.19
CA LYS A 102 4.13 15.16 -9.34
C LYS A 102 3.03 16.22 -9.28
N ALA A 103 3.38 17.47 -9.60
CA ALA A 103 2.38 18.53 -9.77
C ALA A 103 1.56 18.28 -11.05
N ALA A 104 0.30 18.70 -11.05
CA ALA A 104 -0.59 18.47 -12.18
C ALA A 104 -0.24 19.30 -13.43
N HIS A 105 0.27 20.53 -13.26
CA HIS A 105 0.40 21.49 -14.37
C HIS A 105 1.67 22.34 -14.37
N GLU A 106 2.60 22.18 -13.41
CA GLU A 106 3.79 23.02 -13.32
C GLU A 106 5.07 22.21 -13.11
N LEU A 107 6.11 22.55 -13.86
CA LEU A 107 7.44 21.98 -13.67
C LEU A 107 8.10 22.68 -12.48
N ASN A 108 8.05 22.07 -11.30
CA ASN A 108 8.78 22.52 -10.12
C ASN A 108 10.00 21.60 -9.91
N PRO A 109 11.23 22.04 -10.25
CA PRO A 109 12.43 21.21 -10.15
C PRO A 109 12.69 20.65 -8.75
N GLU A 110 12.38 21.42 -7.70
CA GLU A 110 12.54 20.96 -6.31
C GLU A 110 11.53 19.85 -5.97
N LEU A 111 10.29 19.97 -6.45
CA LEU A 111 9.27 18.94 -6.26
C LEU A 111 9.62 17.67 -7.05
N GLU A 112 10.17 17.80 -8.25
CA GLU A 112 10.60 16.64 -9.06
C GLU A 112 11.79 15.92 -8.40
N GLU A 113 12.78 16.66 -7.87
CA GLU A 113 13.88 16.07 -7.10
C GLU A 113 13.34 15.30 -5.88
N ARG A 114 12.40 15.90 -5.14
CA ARG A 114 11.78 15.27 -3.97
C ARG A 114 10.88 14.07 -4.34
N TYR A 115 10.19 14.13 -5.48
CA TYR A 115 9.45 13.00 -6.03
C TYR A 115 10.39 11.84 -6.38
N GLY A 116 11.55 12.14 -6.95
CA GLY A 116 12.62 11.17 -7.21
C GLY A 116 13.15 10.52 -5.93
N LYS A 117 13.11 11.22 -4.80
CA LYS A 117 13.51 10.69 -3.47
C LYS A 117 12.51 9.73 -2.84
N ASN A 118 11.30 9.57 -3.38
CA ASN A 118 10.38 8.53 -2.89
C ASN A 118 10.95 7.15 -3.13
N ARG A 119 10.94 6.33 -2.07
CA ARG A 119 11.37 4.94 -2.06
C ARG A 119 10.14 4.05 -1.88
N LEU A 120 9.85 3.23 -2.88
CA LEU A 120 8.89 2.14 -2.73
C LEU A 120 9.62 0.90 -2.22
N GLY A 121 9.22 0.42 -1.05
CA GLY A 121 9.78 -0.74 -0.40
C GLY A 121 8.96 -1.99 -0.68
N LEU A 122 9.64 -3.11 -0.91
CA LEU A 122 9.05 -4.45 -0.95
C LEU A 122 9.58 -5.27 0.21
N THR A 123 8.68 -5.88 0.98
CA THR A 123 9.02 -6.80 2.07
C THR A 123 8.25 -8.09 1.90
N ARG A 124 8.95 -9.21 1.86
CA ARG A 124 8.37 -10.55 1.81
C ARG A 124 8.15 -11.12 3.20
N GLN A 125 7.09 -11.92 3.35
CA GLN A 125 6.86 -12.75 4.52
C GLN A 125 6.93 -11.91 5.82
N LEU A 126 6.17 -10.82 5.85
CA LEU A 126 6.17 -9.84 6.93
C LEU A 126 5.31 -10.32 8.10
N HIS A 127 5.94 -10.58 9.25
CA HIS A 127 5.24 -10.82 10.50
C HIS A 127 4.75 -9.49 11.09
N PHE A 128 3.44 -9.29 11.09
CA PHE A 128 2.83 -7.98 11.34
C PHE A 128 2.29 -7.81 12.76
N SER A 129 2.07 -8.89 13.51
CA SER A 129 1.37 -8.88 14.79
C SER A 129 2.32 -9.07 15.97
N GLN A 130 2.09 -8.36 17.07
CA GLN A 130 2.75 -8.64 18.36
C GLN A 130 2.20 -9.90 19.05
N ARG A 131 1.06 -10.42 18.57
CA ARG A 131 0.29 -11.51 19.19
C ARG A 131 0.30 -12.79 18.35
N SER A 132 0.84 -12.74 17.14
CA SER A 132 0.83 -13.84 16.18
C SER A 132 2.05 -13.79 15.28
N GLU A 133 2.58 -14.96 14.94
CA GLU A 133 3.65 -15.10 13.95
C GLU A 133 3.11 -15.36 12.53
N LYS A 134 1.84 -15.08 12.26
CA LYS A 134 1.32 -15.07 10.90
C LYS A 134 2.05 -14.00 10.06
N SER A 135 2.45 -14.36 8.85
CA SER A 135 3.07 -13.44 7.89
C SER A 135 2.10 -13.04 6.78
N LEU A 136 2.37 -11.89 6.17
CA LEU A 136 1.85 -11.49 4.85
C LEU A 136 2.90 -11.84 3.78
N ASP A 137 2.49 -12.43 2.66
CA ASP A 137 3.44 -12.86 1.62
C ASP A 137 4.25 -11.70 1.04
N VAL A 138 3.59 -10.60 0.67
CA VAL A 138 4.26 -9.37 0.21
C VAL A 138 3.57 -8.14 0.79
N VAL A 139 4.37 -7.21 1.29
CA VAL A 139 3.95 -5.87 1.70
C VAL A 139 4.71 -4.82 0.90
N LEU A 140 3.97 -3.90 0.32
CA LEU A 140 4.53 -2.73 -0.35
C LEU A 140 4.40 -1.51 0.56
N SER A 141 5.47 -0.74 0.66
CA SER A 141 5.52 0.49 1.47
C SER A 141 6.00 1.67 0.64
N LEU A 142 5.57 2.88 1.02
CA LEU A 142 6.09 4.14 0.50
C LEU A 142 6.79 4.86 1.64
N ASN A 143 8.11 5.05 1.51
CA ASN A 143 8.95 5.70 2.51
C ASN A 143 8.73 5.14 3.93
N GLY A 144 8.52 3.82 4.02
CA GLY A 144 8.30 3.10 5.27
C GLY A 144 6.86 3.02 5.77
N ILE A 145 5.89 3.64 5.10
CA ILE A 145 4.46 3.48 5.42
C ILE A 145 3.88 2.35 4.54
N PRO A 146 3.34 1.27 5.12
CA PRO A 146 2.67 0.22 4.35
C PRO A 146 1.46 0.78 3.58
N ILE A 147 1.37 0.48 2.28
CA ILE A 147 0.30 0.98 1.40
C ILE A 147 -0.51 -0.14 0.74
N ALA A 148 0.11 -1.30 0.49
CA ALA A 148 -0.56 -2.44 -0.10
C ALA A 148 -0.04 -3.76 0.48
N THR A 149 -0.92 -4.76 0.53
CA THR A 149 -0.58 -6.13 0.93
C THR A 149 -1.03 -7.11 -0.15
N LEU A 150 -0.26 -8.16 -0.36
CA LEU A 150 -0.57 -9.22 -1.31
C LEU A 150 -0.46 -10.57 -0.59
N GLU A 151 -1.48 -11.41 -0.75
CA GLU A 151 -1.44 -12.84 -0.43
C GLU A 151 -1.44 -13.59 -1.76
N LEU A 152 -0.43 -14.42 -1.97
CA LEU A 152 -0.14 -15.05 -3.24
C LEU A 152 -0.41 -16.54 -3.15
N LYS A 153 -1.16 -17.08 -4.11
CA LYS A 153 -1.46 -18.51 -4.26
C LYS A 153 -0.98 -19.02 -5.60
N ASN A 154 -0.66 -20.31 -5.66
CA ASN A 154 -0.25 -20.95 -6.89
C ASN A 154 -1.32 -21.97 -7.32
N ALA A 155 -2.00 -21.71 -8.45
CA ALA A 155 -3.03 -22.61 -8.95
C ALA A 155 -2.48 -24.00 -9.28
N MET A 156 -1.18 -24.11 -9.61
CA MET A 156 -0.53 -25.40 -9.85
C MET A 156 -0.46 -26.29 -8.60
N THR A 157 -0.55 -25.71 -7.40
CA THR A 157 -0.61 -26.44 -6.13
C THR A 157 -2.05 -26.61 -5.62
N GLY A 158 -3.05 -26.29 -6.45
CA GLY A 158 -4.47 -26.38 -6.12
C GLY A 158 -5.00 -25.25 -5.24
N GLN A 159 -4.20 -24.19 -5.00
CA GLN A 159 -4.61 -23.01 -4.25
C GLN A 159 -4.87 -21.83 -5.17
N THR A 160 -5.91 -21.06 -4.86
CA THR A 160 -6.48 -20.03 -5.74
C THR A 160 -6.59 -18.68 -5.03
N ALA A 161 -6.90 -17.62 -5.77
CA ALA A 161 -7.18 -16.29 -5.20
C ALA A 161 -8.33 -16.33 -4.18
N GLU A 162 -9.24 -17.29 -4.29
CA GLU A 162 -10.30 -17.55 -3.32
C GLU A 162 -9.77 -18.09 -1.98
N ASP A 163 -8.67 -18.84 -2.00
CA ASP A 163 -7.97 -19.27 -0.78
C ASP A 163 -7.28 -18.10 -0.09
N ALA A 164 -6.59 -17.24 -0.84
CA ALA A 164 -6.04 -15.99 -0.32
C ALA A 164 -7.14 -15.07 0.22
N ARG A 165 -8.28 -14.96 -0.47
CA ARG A 165 -9.46 -14.22 0.02
C ARG A 165 -9.94 -14.76 1.36
N ARG A 166 -10.04 -16.08 1.50
CA ARG A 166 -10.44 -16.75 2.75
C ARG A 166 -9.41 -16.50 3.86
N GLN A 167 -8.11 -16.55 3.56
CA GLN A 167 -7.03 -16.22 4.48
C GLN A 167 -7.17 -14.78 5.01
N TYR A 168 -7.43 -13.79 4.14
CA TYR A 168 -7.74 -12.43 4.61
C TYR A 168 -8.96 -12.37 5.54
N LYS A 169 -10.03 -13.10 5.21
CA LYS A 169 -11.27 -13.07 6.00
C LYS A 169 -11.15 -13.74 7.37
N GLN A 170 -10.35 -14.79 7.48
CA GLN A 170 -10.31 -15.67 8.65
C GLN A 170 -9.06 -15.45 9.51
N ASP A 171 -7.92 -15.15 8.89
CA ASP A 171 -6.62 -15.12 9.57
C ASP A 171 -6.06 -13.73 9.81
N ARG A 172 -6.64 -12.69 9.20
CA ARG A 172 -6.19 -11.30 9.34
C ARG A 172 -7.22 -10.54 10.17
N ASP A 173 -6.91 -10.29 11.44
CA ASP A 173 -7.78 -9.54 12.34
C ASP A 173 -7.82 -8.07 11.89
N PRO A 174 -8.98 -7.52 11.49
CA PRO A 174 -9.09 -6.13 11.05
C PRO A 174 -8.74 -5.07 12.12
N ARG A 175 -8.53 -5.49 13.37
CA ARG A 175 -8.12 -4.64 14.50
C ARG A 175 -6.60 -4.55 14.67
N GLU A 176 -5.82 -5.32 13.91
CA GLU A 176 -4.37 -5.14 13.85
C GLU A 176 -4.05 -3.83 13.12
N ALA A 177 -3.12 -3.03 13.65
CA ALA A 177 -2.86 -1.67 13.19
C ALA A 177 -2.56 -1.55 11.68
N ILE A 178 -1.97 -2.60 11.08
CA ILE A 178 -1.70 -2.65 9.63
C ILE A 178 -2.97 -2.79 8.78
N PHE A 179 -4.01 -3.45 9.30
CA PHE A 179 -5.27 -3.79 8.63
C PHE A 179 -6.44 -2.87 8.99
N GLU A 180 -6.31 -2.11 10.08
CA GLU A 180 -7.32 -1.14 10.46
C GLU A 180 -7.57 -0.18 9.30
N PHE A 181 -8.86 -0.05 8.95
CA PHE A 181 -9.31 0.70 7.78
C PHE A 181 -8.64 2.08 7.74
N LYS A 182 -8.08 2.42 6.57
CA LYS A 182 -7.38 3.68 6.24
C LYS A 182 -6.17 4.06 7.11
N ARG A 183 -5.86 3.38 8.22
CA ARG A 183 -4.79 3.82 9.15
C ARG A 183 -3.38 3.58 8.60
N ARG A 184 -3.16 2.45 7.93
CA ARG A 184 -1.87 2.09 7.32
C ARG A 184 -2.09 1.67 5.86
N THR A 185 -2.32 0.39 5.62
CA THR A 185 -2.53 -0.13 4.27
C THR A 185 -3.85 0.37 3.67
N LEU A 186 -3.86 0.55 2.36
CA LEU A 186 -4.98 1.15 1.62
C LEU A 186 -5.69 0.13 0.72
N VAL A 187 -5.00 -0.97 0.40
CA VAL A 187 -5.50 -2.03 -0.48
C VAL A 187 -4.87 -3.38 -0.15
N HIS A 188 -5.66 -4.43 -0.28
CA HIS A 188 -5.25 -5.82 -0.08
C HIS A 188 -5.58 -6.60 -1.35
N PHE A 189 -4.59 -7.27 -1.91
CA PHE A 189 -4.76 -8.12 -3.09
C PHE A 189 -4.66 -9.59 -2.70
N ALA A 190 -5.63 -10.38 -3.15
CA ALA A 190 -5.58 -11.83 -3.13
C ALA A 190 -5.35 -12.29 -4.57
N VAL A 191 -4.21 -12.94 -4.81
CA VAL A 191 -3.66 -13.13 -6.15
C VAL A 191 -3.34 -14.60 -6.37
N ASP A 192 -3.73 -15.16 -7.50
CA ASP A 192 -3.13 -16.38 -8.03
C ASP A 192 -2.54 -16.14 -9.43
N THR A 193 -2.23 -17.21 -10.15
CA THR A 193 -1.65 -17.15 -11.50
C THR A 193 -2.64 -16.64 -12.57
N ASP A 194 -3.94 -16.65 -12.27
CA ASP A 194 -5.03 -16.45 -13.24
C ASP A 194 -5.94 -15.26 -12.91
N ALA A 195 -6.13 -14.95 -11.63
CA ALA A 195 -7.05 -13.94 -11.13
C ALA A 195 -6.47 -13.09 -10.00
N VAL A 196 -6.94 -11.84 -9.96
CA VAL A 196 -6.69 -10.89 -8.88
C VAL A 196 -8.04 -10.48 -8.28
N LEU A 197 -8.16 -10.64 -6.98
CA LEU A 197 -9.22 -10.05 -6.17
C LEU A 197 -8.61 -8.95 -5.30
N MET A 198 -9.40 -7.92 -5.00
CA MET A 198 -8.93 -6.83 -4.15
C MET A 198 -9.99 -6.35 -3.16
N THR A 199 -9.55 -5.77 -2.05
CA THR A 199 -10.42 -5.03 -1.13
C THR A 199 -9.66 -3.87 -0.51
N THR A 200 -10.38 -2.81 -0.13
CA THR A 200 -9.81 -1.65 0.58
C THR A 200 -10.16 -1.63 2.07
N ARG A 201 -10.92 -2.61 2.54
CA ARG A 201 -11.33 -2.72 3.95
C ARG A 201 -11.56 -4.16 4.36
N LEU A 202 -10.75 -4.64 5.29
CA LEU A 202 -11.03 -5.90 5.99
C LEU A 202 -12.11 -5.70 7.05
N ALA A 203 -13.02 -6.68 7.13
CA ALA A 203 -14.13 -6.76 8.09
C ALA A 203 -14.41 -8.23 8.48
N GLY A 204 -13.35 -9.04 8.58
CA GLY A 204 -13.44 -10.48 8.84
C GLY A 204 -14.26 -11.18 7.76
N ASN A 205 -15.21 -12.03 8.15
CA ASN A 205 -16.09 -12.73 7.21
C ASN A 205 -16.94 -11.78 6.33
N ALA A 206 -17.26 -10.59 6.84
CA ALA A 206 -18.04 -9.57 6.12
C ALA A 206 -17.21 -8.78 5.08
N THR A 207 -15.90 -9.03 4.98
CA THR A 207 -15.04 -8.41 3.97
C THR A 207 -15.59 -8.66 2.57
N GLN A 208 -15.68 -7.61 1.76
CA GLN A 208 -16.08 -7.70 0.36
C GLN A 208 -14.85 -7.55 -0.52
N PHE A 209 -14.58 -8.56 -1.33
CA PHE A 209 -13.56 -8.52 -2.37
C PHE A 209 -14.21 -8.28 -3.72
N LEU A 210 -13.58 -7.43 -4.52
CA LEU A 210 -13.97 -7.12 -5.87
C LEU A 210 -12.98 -7.76 -6.85
N PRO A 211 -13.44 -8.28 -7.99
CA PRO A 211 -12.55 -8.68 -9.07
C PRO A 211 -11.73 -7.48 -9.54
N PHE A 212 -10.42 -7.69 -9.69
CA PHE A 212 -9.48 -6.69 -10.21
C PHE A 212 -8.82 -7.17 -11.50
N ASN A 213 -9.55 -7.97 -12.27
CA ASN A 213 -9.11 -8.55 -13.54
C ASN A 213 -9.21 -7.56 -14.71
N ARG A 214 -8.38 -7.78 -15.74
CA ARG A 214 -8.36 -7.04 -17.01
C ARG A 214 -9.60 -7.22 -17.86
N GLY A 215 -10.36 -8.28 -17.64
CA GLY A 215 -11.40 -8.73 -18.57
C GLY A 215 -10.82 -9.47 -19.78
N GLU A 216 -11.59 -10.39 -20.34
CA GLU A 216 -11.22 -11.18 -21.52
C GLU A 216 -12.38 -11.12 -22.54
N LYS A 217 -12.18 -10.43 -23.67
CA LYS A 217 -13.18 -10.32 -24.77
C LYS A 217 -14.59 -9.92 -24.30
N GLY A 218 -14.69 -8.99 -23.36
CA GLY A 218 -15.97 -8.54 -22.78
C GLY A 218 -16.49 -9.41 -21.63
N GLY A 219 -15.79 -10.49 -21.28
CA GLY A 219 -16.07 -11.37 -20.15
C GLY A 219 -15.10 -11.17 -18.96
N ALA A 220 -15.28 -12.00 -17.94
CA ALA A 220 -14.45 -12.01 -16.73
C ALA A 220 -13.10 -12.72 -16.96
N GLY A 221 -12.12 -12.45 -16.08
CA GLY A 221 -10.79 -13.07 -16.12
C GLY A 221 -9.73 -12.19 -16.79
N ASN A 222 -8.57 -12.78 -17.08
CA ASN A 222 -7.43 -12.09 -17.66
C ASN A 222 -7.00 -12.76 -18.96
N PRO A 223 -6.55 -12.05 -20.00
CA PRO A 223 -5.94 -12.65 -21.18
C PRO A 223 -4.69 -13.44 -20.81
N ALA A 224 -4.43 -14.52 -21.54
CA ALA A 224 -3.12 -15.13 -21.49
C ALA A 224 -2.09 -14.18 -22.12
N ASP A 225 -0.87 -14.19 -21.62
CA ASP A 225 0.24 -13.52 -22.31
C ASP A 225 0.35 -14.12 -23.73
N PRO A 226 0.21 -13.31 -24.81
CA PRO A 226 0.30 -13.80 -26.19
C PRO A 226 1.62 -14.51 -26.50
N SER A 227 2.67 -14.16 -25.76
CA SER A 227 4.00 -14.74 -25.90
C SER A 227 4.27 -15.91 -24.93
N GLY A 228 3.33 -16.19 -24.02
CA GLY A 228 3.44 -17.26 -23.02
C GLY A 228 4.61 -17.09 -22.04
N ARG A 229 5.12 -15.87 -21.85
CA ARG A 229 6.32 -15.59 -21.04
C ARG A 229 5.97 -15.27 -19.58
N SER A 230 4.76 -14.80 -19.31
CA SER A 230 4.33 -14.35 -17.99
C SER A 230 2.96 -14.91 -17.57
N TYR A 231 2.64 -14.75 -16.28
CA TYR A 231 1.35 -15.14 -15.72
C TYR A 231 0.23 -14.21 -16.21
N ARG A 232 -1.02 -14.69 -16.18
CA ARG A 232 -2.17 -13.86 -16.60
C ARG A 232 -2.37 -12.66 -15.67
N THR A 233 -1.88 -12.75 -14.44
CA THR A 233 -1.93 -11.70 -13.42
C THR A 233 -0.74 -10.73 -13.46
N ALA A 234 0.16 -10.86 -14.44
CA ALA A 234 1.38 -10.05 -14.51
C ALA A 234 1.17 -8.55 -14.59
N TYR A 235 0.08 -8.12 -15.22
CA TYR A 235 -0.32 -6.71 -15.26
C TYR A 235 -0.40 -6.07 -13.87
N LEU A 236 -0.65 -6.87 -12.81
CA LEU A 236 -0.66 -6.35 -11.45
C LEU A 236 0.69 -5.75 -11.08
N TRP A 237 1.80 -6.47 -11.24
CA TRP A 237 3.13 -5.94 -10.89
C TRP A 237 3.77 -5.12 -12.01
N GLU A 238 3.51 -5.46 -13.28
CA GLU A 238 4.11 -4.77 -14.44
C GLU A 238 3.47 -3.42 -14.73
N GLU A 239 2.17 -3.26 -14.46
CA GLU A 239 1.43 -2.05 -14.83
C GLU A 239 0.83 -1.33 -13.62
N VAL A 240 0.18 -2.04 -12.70
CA VAL A 240 -0.58 -1.41 -11.60
C VAL A 240 0.35 -1.03 -10.44
N LEU A 241 1.25 -1.93 -10.04
CA LEU A 241 2.20 -1.72 -8.94
C LEU A 241 3.54 -1.14 -9.43
N ALA A 242 3.70 -0.88 -10.73
CA ALA A 242 4.84 -0.12 -11.24
C ALA A 242 4.99 1.21 -10.48
N ARG A 243 6.23 1.65 -10.23
CA ARG A 243 6.53 2.76 -9.31
C ARG A 243 5.67 4.01 -9.57
N ASP A 244 5.75 4.53 -10.79
CA ASP A 244 5.07 5.77 -11.16
C ASP A 244 3.55 5.59 -11.15
N SER A 245 3.07 4.42 -11.58
CA SER A 245 1.66 4.04 -11.50
C SER A 245 1.14 4.05 -10.06
N LEU A 246 1.86 3.43 -9.11
CA LEU A 246 1.43 3.34 -7.72
C LEU A 246 1.48 4.70 -7.02
N LEU A 247 2.50 5.50 -7.29
CA LEU A 247 2.56 6.88 -6.78
C LEU A 247 1.42 7.73 -7.34
N ASP A 248 1.05 7.53 -8.61
CA ASP A 248 -0.04 8.27 -9.23
C ASP A 248 -1.43 7.85 -8.70
N LEU A 249 -1.62 6.55 -8.49
CA LEU A 249 -2.76 5.97 -7.77
C LEU A 249 -2.96 6.67 -6.42
N LEU A 250 -1.90 6.74 -5.62
CA LEU A 250 -1.91 7.40 -4.31
C LEU A 250 -2.14 8.91 -4.43
N ALA A 251 -1.59 9.57 -5.44
CA ALA A 251 -1.73 11.01 -5.62
C ALA A 251 -3.16 11.42 -5.97
N ARG A 252 -3.79 10.71 -6.91
CA ARG A 252 -5.00 11.22 -7.60
C ARG A 252 -6.19 10.28 -7.61
N PHE A 253 -5.98 8.96 -7.64
CA PHE A 253 -7.08 8.03 -7.95
C PHE A 253 -7.70 7.33 -6.77
N LEU A 254 -6.95 7.13 -5.67
CA LEU A 254 -7.56 6.66 -4.43
C LEU A 254 -8.39 7.79 -3.81
N HIS A 255 -9.63 7.49 -3.44
CA HIS A 255 -10.52 8.49 -2.86
C HIS A 255 -11.21 7.94 -1.63
N LEU A 256 -11.14 8.68 -0.52
CA LEU A 256 -11.96 8.40 0.66
C LEU A 256 -13.30 9.12 0.47
N GLN A 257 -14.32 8.37 0.06
CA GLN A 257 -15.68 8.86 0.00
C GLN A 257 -16.26 8.91 1.42
N VAL A 258 -16.87 10.03 1.78
CA VAL A 258 -17.53 10.24 3.06
C VAL A 258 -18.97 10.64 2.80
N ASP A 259 -19.91 9.75 3.09
CA ASP A 259 -21.34 9.99 2.96
C ASP A 259 -21.93 10.35 4.34
N GLU A 260 -22.51 11.53 4.47
CA GLU A 260 -23.26 11.94 5.67
C GLU A 260 -24.70 11.40 5.58
N LYS A 261 -25.06 10.52 6.51
CA LYS A 261 -26.44 10.03 6.69
C LYS A 261 -26.98 10.54 8.01
N ARG A 262 -28.32 10.61 8.14
CA ARG A 262 -28.97 10.82 9.44
C ARG A 262 -29.51 9.50 9.93
N ASP A 263 -29.31 9.19 11.20
CA ASP A 263 -30.01 8.08 11.84
C ASP A 263 -31.47 8.41 12.12
N ASP A 264 -32.22 7.43 12.61
CA ASP A 264 -33.64 7.56 12.96
C ASP A 264 -33.90 8.61 14.07
N GLN A 265 -32.84 9.06 14.76
CA GLN A 265 -32.88 10.11 15.80
C GLN A 265 -32.39 11.48 15.28
N GLY A 266 -32.14 11.60 13.98
CA GLY A 266 -31.68 12.84 13.34
C GLY A 266 -30.19 13.16 13.56
N ARG A 267 -29.41 12.26 14.17
CA ARG A 267 -27.97 12.44 14.37
C ARG A 267 -27.21 12.15 13.09
N LYS A 268 -26.21 12.97 12.80
CA LYS A 268 -25.32 12.78 11.64
C LYS A 268 -24.40 11.59 11.89
N ILE A 269 -24.43 10.62 10.98
CA ILE A 269 -23.52 9.47 10.91
C ILE A 269 -22.76 9.56 9.60
N ASN A 270 -21.43 9.61 9.68
CA ASN A 270 -20.57 9.55 8.51
C ASN A 270 -20.25 8.10 8.18
N THR A 271 -20.50 7.70 6.95
CA THR A 271 -20.05 6.42 6.40
C THR A 271 -18.87 6.68 5.48
N GLU A 272 -17.74 6.03 5.75
CA GLU A 272 -16.53 6.18 4.96
C GLU A 272 -16.25 4.93 4.11
N GLN A 273 -15.87 5.15 2.86
CA GLN A 273 -15.46 4.10 1.93
C GLN A 273 -14.21 4.54 1.17
N MET A 274 -13.18 3.69 1.18
CA MET A 274 -11.99 3.88 0.34
C MET A 274 -12.28 3.31 -1.05
N VAL A 275 -12.34 4.18 -2.04
CA VAL A 275 -12.53 3.84 -3.44
C VAL A 275 -11.16 3.69 -4.08
N PHE A 276 -10.86 2.46 -4.50
CA PHE A 276 -9.73 2.17 -5.37
C PHE A 276 -10.29 1.96 -6.79
N PRO A 277 -9.71 2.61 -7.81
CA PRO A 277 -10.23 2.56 -9.17
C PRO A 277 -10.18 1.15 -9.73
N ARG A 278 -11.20 0.75 -10.50
CA ARG A 278 -11.18 -0.52 -11.23
C ARG A 278 -10.08 -0.51 -12.28
N TYR A 279 -9.57 -1.68 -12.66
CA TYR A 279 -8.52 -1.79 -13.67
C TYR A 279 -8.84 -1.02 -14.98
N HIS A 280 -10.05 -1.16 -15.50
CA HIS A 280 -10.48 -0.46 -16.72
C HIS A 280 -10.50 1.07 -16.57
N GLN A 281 -10.82 1.59 -15.39
CA GLN A 281 -10.77 3.02 -15.11
C GLN A 281 -9.32 3.52 -15.11
N LEU A 282 -8.39 2.71 -14.59
CA LEU A 282 -6.96 3.02 -14.63
C LEU A 282 -6.41 3.03 -16.06
N GLN A 283 -6.79 2.06 -16.88
CA GLN A 283 -6.38 2.03 -18.28
C GLN A 283 -6.91 3.25 -19.03
N ALA A 284 -8.20 3.59 -18.89
CA ALA A 284 -8.81 4.71 -19.60
C ALA A 284 -8.09 6.05 -19.33
N VAL A 285 -7.62 6.28 -18.10
CA VAL A 285 -6.92 7.53 -17.76
C VAL A 285 -5.46 7.54 -18.23
N ARG A 286 -4.84 6.37 -18.43
CA ARG A 286 -3.44 6.27 -18.91
C ARG A 286 -3.29 6.46 -20.41
N TYR A 287 -4.37 6.28 -21.18
CA TYR A 287 -4.39 6.51 -22.62
C TYR A 287 -4.81 7.93 -23.01
N LEU A 288 -5.08 8.80 -22.03
CA LEU A 288 -5.38 10.23 -22.22
C LEU A 288 -4.15 11.07 -21.92
#